data_AF-A0A7J0AAE4-F1
#
_entry.id   AF-A0A7J0AAE4-F1
#
_cell.length_a   1.000
_cell.length_b   1.000
_cell.length_c   1.000
_cell.angle_alpha   90.00
_cell.angle_beta   90.00
_cell.angle_gamma   90.00
#
_symmetry.space_group_name_H-M   'P 1'
#
loop_
_entity.id
_entity.type
_entity.pdbx_description
1 polymer ?
#
loop_
_entity_poly.entity_id
_entity_poly.type
_entity_poly.pdbx_seq_one_letter_code
_entity_poly.pdbx_strand_id
1 'polypeptide(L)'
;MKQNTDERRRKIDEMRERFAPLRDYMAQHRKETLELMRRRHAYYTKLITDAEIKTAEEFYERYREQFLMYGIKLKLSDNKKWCSVNLELEDNDYENYRVVDGKNDALAKVSPKVAFNDLFHNDEVNIFTG
;
A
#
# COMPACT_ATOMS: atom_id res chain seq x y z
N MET A 1 15.54 44.19 13.34
CA MET A 1 15.52 42.77 12.91
C MET A 1 14.41 41.93 13.55
N LYS A 2 14.06 42.08 14.84
CA LYS A 2 13.01 41.28 15.52
C LYS A 2 11.58 41.40 14.94
N GLN A 3 11.13 42.61 14.56
CA GLN A 3 9.78 42.81 14.00
C GLN A 3 9.51 41.99 12.72
N ASN A 4 10.52 41.82 11.85
CA ASN A 4 10.41 40.99 10.64
C ASN A 4 10.28 39.49 11.00
N THR A 5 10.88 39.07 12.13
CA THR A 5 10.78 37.69 12.63
C THR A 5 9.41 37.39 13.23
N ASP A 6 8.83 38.32 13.99
CA ASP A 6 7.51 38.14 14.61
C ASP A 6 6.38 38.17 13.58
N GLU A 7 6.47 39.04 12.56
CA GLU A 7 5.50 39.07 11.46
C GLU A 7 5.56 37.80 10.60
N ARG A 8 6.77 37.25 10.35
CA ARG A 8 6.93 35.96 9.68
C ARG A 8 6.29 34.82 10.48
N ARG A 9 6.47 34.79 11.81
CA ARG A 9 5.83 33.78 12.68
C ARG A 9 4.31 33.89 12.62
N ARG A 10 3.75 35.10 12.73
CA ARG A 10 2.30 35.30 12.63
C ARG A 10 1.73 34.81 11.30
N LYS A 11 2.40 35.10 10.18
CA LYS A 11 2.00 34.61 8.85
C LYS A 11 2.06 33.09 8.74
N ILE A 12 3.06 32.45 9.36
CA ILE A 12 3.17 30.98 9.42
C ILE A 12 2.02 30.39 10.24
N ASP A 13 1.69 30.97 11.39
CA ASP A 13 0.60 30.49 12.24
C ASP A 13 -0.76 30.68 11.57
N GLU A 14 -1.01 31.83 10.93
CA GLU A 14 -2.21 32.09 10.11
C GLU A 14 -2.34 31.07 8.97
N MET A 15 -1.24 30.76 8.26
CA MET A 15 -1.25 29.71 7.23
C MET A 15 -1.51 28.33 7.84
N ARG A 16 -0.92 28.02 8.99
CA ARG A 16 -1.09 26.73 9.67
C ARG A 16 -2.53 26.48 10.10
N GLU A 17 -3.20 27.49 10.63
CA GLU A 17 -4.62 27.44 10.97
C GLU A 17 -5.48 27.34 9.71
N ARG A 18 -5.20 28.15 8.69
CA ARG A 18 -5.92 28.12 7.41
C ARG A 18 -5.86 26.76 6.72
N PHE A 19 -4.72 26.07 6.77
CA PHE A 19 -4.53 24.75 6.16
C PHE A 19 -4.79 23.59 7.14
N ALA A 20 -5.16 23.84 8.40
CA ALA A 20 -5.45 22.80 9.37
C ALA A 20 -6.54 21.82 8.88
N PRO A 21 -7.68 22.26 8.31
CA PRO A 21 -8.70 21.34 7.83
C PRO A 21 -8.21 20.40 6.71
N LEU A 22 -7.42 20.93 5.78
CA LEU A 22 -6.84 20.14 4.69
C LEU A 22 -5.85 19.11 5.24
N ARG A 23 -4.98 19.51 6.18
CA ARG A 23 -4.04 18.60 6.84
C ARG A 23 -4.77 17.48 7.58
N ASP A 24 -5.81 17.81 8.33
CA ASP A 24 -6.56 16.85 9.12
C ASP A 24 -7.34 15.88 8.19
N TYR A 25 -7.90 16.38 7.09
CA TYR A 25 -8.47 15.56 6.02
C TYR A 25 -7.45 14.58 5.43
N MET A 26 -6.28 15.06 5.02
CA MET A 26 -5.23 14.21 4.44
C MET A 26 -4.75 13.13 5.43
N ALA A 27 -4.60 13.49 6.71
CA ALA A 27 -4.22 12.54 7.76
C ALA A 27 -5.29 11.46 7.97
N GLN A 28 -6.57 11.84 7.98
CA GLN A 28 -7.68 10.88 8.11
C GLN A 28 -7.78 9.99 6.87
N HIS A 29 -7.69 10.55 5.68
CA HIS A 29 -7.69 9.81 4.41
C HIS A 29 -6.56 8.77 4.39
N ARG A 30 -5.31 9.18 4.70
CA ARG A 30 -4.17 8.26 4.74
C ARG A 30 -4.41 7.13 5.76
N LYS A 31 -5.01 7.41 6.92
CA LYS A 31 -5.34 6.39 7.92
C LYS A 31 -6.33 5.36 7.36
N GLU A 32 -7.40 5.81 6.71
CA GLU A 32 -8.43 4.95 6.11
C GLU A 32 -7.86 4.10 4.96
N THR A 33 -7.04 4.69 4.10
CA THR A 33 -6.31 3.99 3.04
C THR A 33 -5.42 2.89 3.61
N LEU A 34 -4.61 3.20 4.63
CA LEU A 34 -3.77 2.19 5.28
C LEU A 34 -4.59 1.06 5.94
N GLU A 35 -5.76 1.36 6.51
CA GLU A 35 -6.66 0.35 7.07
C GLU A 35 -7.28 -0.57 5.99
N LEU A 36 -7.62 -0.03 4.81
CA LEU A 36 -8.03 -0.84 3.66
C LEU A 36 -6.88 -1.72 3.18
N MET A 37 -5.67 -1.18 3.08
CA MET A 37 -4.51 -1.94 2.63
C MET A 37 -4.17 -3.10 3.58
N ARG A 38 -4.29 -2.88 4.90
CA ARG A 38 -4.13 -3.94 5.91
C ARG A 38 -5.17 -5.06 5.74
N ARG A 39 -6.42 -4.71 5.43
CA ARG A 39 -7.48 -5.70 5.17
C ARG A 39 -7.17 -6.55 3.93
N ARG A 40 -6.72 -5.93 2.84
CA ARG A 40 -6.31 -6.66 1.62
C ARG A 40 -5.07 -7.53 1.86
N HIS A 41 -4.07 -7.01 2.57
CA HIS A 41 -2.88 -7.78 2.99
C HIS A 41 -3.27 -9.02 3.80
N ALA A 42 -4.15 -8.87 4.79
CA ALA A 42 -4.64 -9.98 5.60
C ALA A 42 -5.40 -11.01 4.76
N TYR A 43 -6.22 -10.56 3.80
CA TYR A 43 -6.91 -11.44 2.86
C TYR A 43 -5.94 -12.26 2.01
N TYR A 44 -4.92 -11.64 1.40
CA TYR A 44 -3.91 -12.37 0.62
C TYR A 44 -3.10 -13.35 1.48
N THR A 45 -2.80 -12.97 2.73
CA THR A 45 -2.15 -13.86 3.69
C THR A 45 -3.02 -15.06 4.04
N LYS A 46 -4.33 -14.84 4.18
CA LYS A 46 -5.31 -15.92 4.38
C LYS A 46 -5.33 -16.87 3.18
N LEU A 47 -5.36 -16.37 1.95
CA LEU A 47 -5.30 -17.20 0.74
C LEU A 47 -4.05 -18.10 0.74
N ILE A 48 -2.89 -17.55 1.08
CA ILE A 48 -1.64 -18.31 1.20
C ILE A 48 -1.76 -19.41 2.26
N THR A 49 -2.30 -19.07 3.43
CA THR A 49 -2.39 -20.00 4.57
C THR A 49 -3.37 -21.12 4.31
N ASP A 50 -4.58 -20.80 3.86
CA ASP A 50 -5.66 -21.76 3.61
C ASP A 50 -5.29 -22.77 2.51
N ALA A 51 -4.45 -22.37 1.55
CA ALA A 51 -4.01 -23.20 0.43
C ALA A 51 -2.58 -23.73 0.59
N GLU A 52 -1.95 -23.53 1.75
CA GLU A 52 -0.57 -23.92 2.08
C GLU A 52 0.48 -23.53 1.02
N ILE A 53 0.35 -22.33 0.47
CA ILE A 53 1.21 -21.82 -0.61
C ILE A 53 2.62 -21.53 -0.09
N LYS A 54 3.64 -22.08 -0.73
CA LYS A 54 5.05 -21.92 -0.34
C LYS A 54 5.81 -20.94 -1.24
N THR A 55 5.41 -20.82 -2.50
CA THR A 55 6.11 -19.96 -3.48
C THR A 55 5.23 -18.89 -4.10
N ALA A 56 5.86 -17.83 -4.60
CA ALA A 56 5.19 -16.80 -5.37
C ALA A 56 4.64 -17.32 -6.70
N GLU A 57 5.31 -18.32 -7.31
CA GLU A 57 4.83 -19.00 -8.51
C GLU A 57 3.55 -19.78 -8.24
N GLU A 58 3.49 -20.57 -7.16
CA GLU A 58 2.27 -21.27 -6.76
C GLU A 58 1.10 -20.31 -6.50
N PHE A 59 1.37 -19.18 -5.84
CA PHE A 59 0.35 -18.15 -5.63
C PHE A 59 -0.18 -17.62 -6.97
N TYR A 60 0.72 -17.28 -7.90
CA TYR A 60 0.36 -16.79 -9.23
C TYR A 60 -0.47 -17.81 -10.01
N GLU A 61 0.02 -19.03 -10.15
CA GLU A 61 -0.64 -20.09 -10.92
C GLU A 61 -2.03 -20.42 -10.39
N ARG A 62 -2.19 -20.41 -9.06
CA ARG A 62 -3.46 -20.75 -8.42
C ARG A 62 -4.50 -19.64 -8.54
N TYR A 63 -4.10 -18.38 -8.45
CA TYR A 63 -5.03 -17.26 -8.28
C TYR A 63 -5.12 -16.30 -9.46
N ARG A 64 -4.27 -16.41 -10.49
CA ARG A 64 -4.25 -15.44 -11.61
C ARG A 64 -5.61 -15.26 -12.28
N GLU A 65 -6.35 -16.35 -12.53
CA GLU A 65 -7.64 -16.28 -13.21
C GLU A 65 -8.69 -15.65 -12.29
N GLN A 66 -8.70 -16.05 -11.01
CA GLN A 66 -9.62 -15.50 -10.02
C GLN A 66 -9.41 -14.00 -9.82
N PHE A 67 -8.16 -13.55 -9.70
CA PHE A 67 -7.85 -12.14 -9.52
C PHE A 67 -8.18 -11.33 -10.79
N LEU A 68 -7.90 -11.89 -11.96
CA LEU A 68 -8.23 -11.25 -13.24
C LEU A 68 -9.74 -11.02 -13.40
N MET A 69 -10.58 -11.95 -12.93
CA MET A 69 -12.05 -11.76 -12.94
C MET A 69 -12.51 -10.54 -12.13
N TYR A 70 -11.73 -10.10 -11.14
CA TYR A 70 -12.00 -8.90 -10.34
C TYR A 70 -11.22 -7.68 -10.82
N GLY A 71 -10.59 -7.74 -12.01
CA GLY A 71 -9.77 -6.65 -12.54
C GLY A 71 -8.41 -6.49 -11.86
N ILE A 72 -8.00 -7.44 -11.00
CA ILE A 72 -6.74 -7.39 -10.27
C ILE A 72 -5.69 -8.15 -11.08
N LYS A 73 -4.60 -7.47 -11.45
CA LYS A 73 -3.54 -8.05 -12.27
C LYS A 73 -2.48 -8.70 -11.38
N LEU A 74 -2.31 -10.00 -11.48
CA LEU A 74 -1.14 -10.69 -10.92
C LEU A 74 -0.01 -10.69 -11.95
N LYS A 75 1.22 -10.43 -11.50
CA LYS A 75 2.41 -10.54 -12.35
C LYS A 75 3.51 -11.27 -11.61
N LEU A 76 3.88 -12.44 -12.12
CA LEU A 76 5.04 -13.17 -11.66
C LEU A 76 6.32 -12.52 -12.19
N SER A 77 7.33 -12.38 -11.34
CA SER A 77 8.65 -11.91 -11.73
C SER A 77 9.36 -12.88 -12.66
N ASP A 78 10.25 -12.40 -13.53
CA ASP A 78 11.00 -13.26 -14.48
C ASP A 78 11.83 -14.34 -13.78
N ASN A 79 12.35 -14.04 -12.58
CA ASN A 79 13.10 -15.00 -11.76
C ASN A 79 12.22 -15.86 -10.84
N LYS A 80 10.89 -15.72 -10.95
CA LYS A 80 9.85 -16.44 -10.22
C LYS A 80 9.87 -16.31 -8.69
N LYS A 81 10.70 -15.42 -8.13
CA LYS A 81 10.86 -15.26 -6.68
C LYS A 81 9.83 -14.37 -6.01
N TRP A 82 9.07 -13.62 -6.79
CA TRP A 82 7.98 -12.78 -6.28
C TRP A 82 6.86 -12.61 -7.29
N CYS A 83 5.66 -12.36 -6.77
CA CYS A 83 4.47 -12.06 -7.55
C CYS A 83 3.90 -10.73 -7.05
N SER A 84 3.66 -9.77 -7.96
CA SER A 84 2.94 -8.56 -7.61
C SER A 84 1.44 -8.75 -7.79
N VAL A 85 0.66 -8.22 -6.84
CA VAL A 85 -0.79 -8.09 -6.91
C VAL A 85 -1.09 -6.61 -7.15
N ASN A 86 -1.50 -6.28 -8.38
CA ASN A 86 -1.75 -4.90 -8.79
C ASN A 86 -3.25 -4.64 -8.89
N LEU A 87 -3.74 -3.77 -8.00
CA LEU A 87 -5.10 -3.27 -7.98
C LEU A 87 -5.10 -1.86 -8.58
N GLU A 88 -5.69 -1.72 -9.76
CA GLU A 88 -6.00 -0.40 -10.32
C GLU A 88 -7.31 0.08 -9.69
N LEU A 89 -7.29 1.29 -9.14
CA LEU A 89 -8.43 1.99 -8.56
C LEU A 89 -8.85 3.12 -9.51
N GLU A 90 -9.93 3.80 -9.18
CA GLU A 90 -10.40 4.96 -9.95
C GLU A 90 -9.37 6.11 -9.92
N ASP A 91 -9.48 7.05 -10.85
CA ASP A 91 -8.66 8.28 -10.90
C ASP A 91 -7.13 8.10 -11.00
N ASN A 92 -6.68 6.98 -11.55
CA ASN A 92 -5.27 6.56 -11.66
C ASN A 92 -4.61 6.19 -10.33
N ASP A 93 -5.40 5.93 -9.29
CA ASP A 93 -4.90 5.34 -8.06
C ASP A 93 -4.57 3.86 -8.27
N TYR A 94 -3.58 3.37 -7.53
CA TYR A 94 -3.29 1.94 -7.48
C TYR A 94 -2.80 1.51 -6.11
N GLU A 95 -2.83 0.19 -5.90
CA GLU A 95 -2.09 -0.48 -4.86
C GLU A 95 -1.35 -1.69 -5.44
N ASN A 96 -0.09 -1.85 -5.06
CA ASN A 96 0.77 -2.92 -5.53
C ASN A 96 1.40 -3.66 -4.35
N TYR A 97 0.92 -4.87 -4.11
CA TYR A 97 1.41 -5.76 -3.07
C TYR A 97 2.40 -6.74 -3.66
N ARG A 98 3.32 -7.25 -2.84
CA ARG A 98 4.28 -8.28 -3.25
C ARG A 98 4.15 -9.53 -2.41
N VAL A 99 3.88 -10.67 -3.05
CA VAL A 99 4.04 -12.00 -2.47
C VAL A 99 5.47 -12.47 -2.76
N VAL A 100 6.14 -13.01 -1.76
CA VAL A 100 7.50 -13.56 -1.85
C VAL A 100 7.54 -14.99 -1.34
N ASP A 101 8.49 -15.76 -1.83
CA ASP A 101 8.69 -17.14 -1.40
C ASP A 101 8.91 -17.25 0.11
N GLY A 102 8.41 -18.35 0.67
CA GLY A 102 8.78 -18.78 2.01
C GLY A 102 10.24 -19.21 2.06
N LYS A 103 10.89 -18.97 3.21
CA LYS A 103 12.25 -19.46 3.46
C LYS A 103 12.19 -20.74 4.27
N ASN A 104 13.11 -21.67 4.00
CA ASN A 104 13.25 -22.93 4.76
C ASN A 104 11.95 -23.73 4.84
N ASP A 105 11.32 -23.96 3.69
CA ASP A 105 10.05 -24.71 3.55
C ASP A 105 8.82 -24.07 4.24
N ALA A 106 8.95 -22.83 4.73
CA ALA A 106 7.83 -22.06 5.24
C ALA A 106 6.86 -21.63 4.12
N LEU A 107 5.67 -21.17 4.52
CA LEU A 107 4.72 -20.55 3.61
C LEU A 107 5.27 -19.26 2.98
N ALA A 108 4.77 -18.96 1.79
CA ALA A 108 4.94 -17.66 1.14
C ALA A 108 4.44 -16.53 2.05
N LYS A 109 4.86 -15.30 1.77
CA LYS A 109 4.49 -14.14 2.59
C LYS A 109 4.12 -12.96 1.73
N VAL A 110 3.11 -12.23 2.18
CA VAL A 110 2.78 -10.91 1.63
C VAL A 110 3.68 -9.88 2.33
N SER A 111 4.46 -9.15 1.55
CA SER A 111 5.29 -8.04 2.03
C SER A 111 4.43 -7.00 2.77
N PRO A 112 4.89 -6.49 3.93
CA PRO A 112 4.24 -5.38 4.60
C PRO A 112 4.45 -4.05 3.86
N LYS A 113 5.43 -3.99 2.95
CA LYS A 113 5.65 -2.85 2.07
C LYS A 113 4.72 -2.92 0.86
N VAL A 114 3.97 -1.86 0.65
CA VAL A 114 3.00 -1.73 -0.44
C VAL A 114 3.24 -0.40 -1.14
N ALA A 115 3.35 -0.44 -2.47
CA ALA A 115 3.40 0.77 -3.28
C ALA A 115 1.98 1.22 -3.63
N PHE A 116 1.70 2.51 -3.54
CA PHE A 116 0.36 3.05 -3.76
C PHE A 116 0.41 4.55 -4.11
N ASN A 117 -0.70 5.10 -4.59
CA ASN A 117 -0.89 6.55 -4.68
C ASN A 117 -1.35 7.11 -3.34
N ASP A 118 -0.53 7.97 -2.74
CA ASP A 118 -0.97 8.81 -1.64
C ASP A 118 -1.38 10.18 -2.18
N LEU A 119 -2.67 10.31 -2.53
CA LEU A 119 -3.30 11.51 -3.06
C LEU A 119 -2.65 12.03 -4.35
N PHE A 120 -1.49 12.69 -4.24
CA PHE A 120 -0.81 13.40 -5.33
C PHE A 120 0.56 12.81 -5.69
N HIS A 121 1.01 11.76 -4.99
CA HIS A 121 2.31 11.14 -5.28
C HIS A 121 2.28 9.62 -5.13
N ASN A 122 3.17 8.96 -5.87
CA ASN A 122 3.48 7.57 -5.62
C ASN A 122 4.27 7.45 -4.30
N ASP A 123 3.93 6.48 -3.47
CA ASP A 123 4.61 6.19 -2.22
C ASP A 123 4.81 4.68 -2.05
N GLU A 124 5.81 4.28 -1.25
CA GLU A 124 5.95 2.91 -0.77
C GLU A 124 6.06 2.93 0.75
N VAL A 125 5.08 2.32 1.41
CA VAL A 125 4.95 2.39 2.86
C VAL A 125 4.90 0.99 3.47
N ASN A 126 5.47 0.84 4.66
CA ASN A 126 5.14 -0.30 5.51
C ASN A 126 3.80 -0.04 6.19
N ILE A 127 2.76 -0.75 5.74
CA ILE A 127 1.38 -0.49 6.16
C ILE A 127 1.14 -0.70 7.66
N PHE A 128 2.02 -1.40 8.38
CA PHE A 128 1.89 -1.63 9.83
C PHE A 128 2.58 -0.57 10.67
N THR A 129 3.59 0.14 10.13
CA THR A 129 4.30 1.20 10.84
C THR A 129 3.91 2.60 10.38
N GLY A 130 3.27 2.72 9.22
CA GLY A 130 2.85 4.00 8.63
C GLY A 130 3.95 4.71 7.86
#